data_AF-A0A936BLP4-F1
#
_entry.id   AF-A0A936BLP4-F1
#
_cell.length_a   1.000
_cell.length_b   1.000
_cell.length_c   1.000
_cell.angle_alpha   90.00
_cell.angle_beta   90.00
_cell.angle_gamma   90.00
#
_symmetry.space_group_name_H-M   'P 1'
#
loop_
_entity.id
_entity.type
_entity.pdbx_description
1 polymer ?
#
loop_
_entity_poly.entity_id
_entity_poly.type
_entity_poly.pdbx_seq_one_letter_code
_entity_poly.pdbx_strand_id
1 'polypeptide(L)'
;MRTPLSALPALVLLAACGEVSGTINTPGPTASQALELSLAVTDEAESAVAAATVARVGSPPGWTLPAGCPTLTGAADLDGDGIPDNGTFTFTAPPCLAAFRNGSVALTGTLGITDPNFASNAGYTLNYGSLAWAYVDSTGPLDYSAVRNGTRTRLGSSDAVTLTSVLTIVRSRPSRADATVSWDGGSTFTATVPGTLALGQPAPDGTLSLSGTLRWRRSTEDWLVAVATPAPLVYDKDCTATPRLKGGTLTLTGTIAGQSGTLQFTWSQCGIRPVATWIPD
;
A
#
# COMPACT_ATOMS: atom_id res chain seq x y z
N MET A 1 35.31 -3.32 -58.84
CA MET A 1 34.17 -4.08 -58.29
C MET A 1 33.85 -3.52 -56.91
N ARG A 2 32.75 -2.76 -56.78
CA ARG A 2 32.24 -2.24 -55.50
C ARG A 2 30.79 -2.73 -55.37
N THR A 3 30.54 -3.56 -54.38
CA THR A 3 29.20 -3.99 -53.97
C THR A 3 28.54 -2.91 -53.11
N PRO A 4 27.28 -2.54 -53.34
CA PRO A 4 26.54 -1.68 -52.42
C PRO A 4 25.97 -2.52 -51.25
N LEU A 5 26.22 -2.09 -50.02
CA LEU A 5 25.52 -2.58 -48.83
C LEU A 5 24.09 -2.04 -48.83
N SER A 6 23.11 -2.94 -48.85
CA SER A 6 21.71 -2.63 -48.62
C SER A 6 21.47 -2.36 -47.12
N ALA A 7 20.98 -1.17 -46.80
CA ALA A 7 20.49 -0.83 -45.46
C ALA A 7 19.09 -1.44 -45.27
N LEU A 8 18.95 -2.37 -44.32
CA LEU A 8 17.64 -2.76 -43.78
C LEU A 8 17.17 -1.67 -42.81
N PRO A 9 15.92 -1.16 -42.92
CA PRO A 9 15.35 -0.34 -41.87
C PRO A 9 15.00 -1.23 -40.67
N ALA A 10 15.64 -0.96 -39.53
CA ALA A 10 15.25 -1.53 -38.25
C ALA A 10 13.88 -0.94 -37.85
N LEU A 11 12.84 -1.77 -37.94
CA LEU A 11 11.52 -1.45 -37.45
C LEU A 11 11.58 -1.45 -35.91
N VAL A 12 11.72 -0.27 -35.30
CA VAL A 12 11.60 -0.09 -33.86
C VAL A 12 10.12 -0.28 -33.50
N LEU A 13 9.77 -1.48 -33.06
CA LEU A 13 8.51 -1.74 -32.37
C LEU A 13 8.56 -1.01 -31.03
N LEU A 14 7.99 0.21 -30.99
CA LEU A 14 7.57 0.80 -29.72
C LEU A 14 6.50 -0.13 -29.14
N ALA A 15 6.86 -0.93 -28.15
CA ALA A 15 5.90 -1.58 -27.28
C ALA A 15 5.07 -0.48 -26.62
N ALA A 16 3.85 -0.29 -27.10
CA ALA A 16 2.88 0.57 -26.44
C ALA A 16 2.60 -0.04 -25.07
N CYS A 17 3.16 0.54 -24.01
CA CYS A 17 2.75 0.28 -22.64
C CYS A 17 1.25 0.61 -22.55
N GLY A 18 0.41 -0.42 -22.52
CA GLY A 18 -1.04 -0.27 -22.56
C GLY A 18 -1.50 0.62 -21.41
N GLU A 19 -2.09 1.76 -21.73
CA GLU A 19 -2.88 2.49 -20.73
C GLU A 19 -4.03 1.58 -20.30
N VAL A 20 -4.21 1.44 -18.99
CA VAL A 20 -5.39 0.76 -18.46
C VAL A 20 -6.59 1.65 -18.79
N SER A 21 -7.32 1.24 -19.82
CA SER A 21 -8.57 1.86 -20.22
C SER A 21 -9.67 1.44 -19.24
N GLY A 22 -10.29 2.43 -18.62
CA GLY A 22 -11.52 2.30 -17.86
C GLY A 22 -12.36 3.54 -18.15
N THR A 23 -13.67 3.39 -18.26
CA THR A 23 -14.56 4.54 -18.44
C THR A 23 -14.88 5.13 -17.07
N ILE A 24 -14.49 6.38 -16.85
CA ILE A 24 -15.03 7.23 -15.78
C ILE A 24 -15.92 8.26 -16.46
N ASN A 25 -17.09 8.52 -15.88
CA ASN A 25 -18.01 9.54 -16.39
C ASN A 25 -17.33 10.92 -16.30
N THR A 26 -17.14 11.59 -17.44
CA THR A 26 -16.68 12.99 -17.50
C THR A 26 -17.85 13.93 -17.20
N PRO A 27 -17.67 15.03 -16.44
CA PRO A 27 -16.41 15.65 -15.97
C PRO A 27 -15.79 14.95 -14.75
N GLY A 28 -14.45 14.90 -14.63
CA GLY A 28 -13.74 14.27 -13.50
C GLY A 28 -12.25 13.92 -13.79
N PRO A 29 -11.55 13.19 -12.89
CA PRO A 29 -10.21 12.66 -13.17
C PRO A 29 -10.23 11.71 -14.37
N THR A 30 -9.11 11.64 -15.08
CA THR A 30 -8.96 10.65 -16.16
C THR A 30 -8.95 9.23 -15.58
N ALA A 31 -9.22 8.24 -16.43
CA ALA A 31 -9.13 6.82 -16.07
C ALA A 31 -7.77 6.45 -15.47
N SER A 32 -6.69 6.99 -16.04
CA SER A 32 -5.33 6.74 -15.56
C SER A 32 -5.08 7.38 -14.20
N GLN A 33 -5.56 8.61 -13.96
CA GLN A 33 -5.46 9.27 -12.65
C GLN A 33 -6.24 8.53 -11.57
N ALA A 34 -7.46 8.09 -11.87
CA ALA A 34 -8.26 7.32 -10.92
C ALA A 34 -7.66 5.95 -10.63
N LEU A 35 -7.03 5.29 -11.61
CA LEU A 35 -6.28 4.06 -11.37
C LEU A 35 -5.08 4.28 -10.44
N GLU A 36 -4.33 5.36 -10.64
CA GLU A 36 -3.20 5.72 -9.79
C GLU A 36 -3.63 5.92 -8.34
N LEU A 37 -4.70 6.69 -8.13
CA LEU A 37 -5.31 6.90 -6.83
C LEU A 37 -5.85 5.59 -6.24
N SER A 38 -6.52 4.76 -7.05
CA SER A 38 -7.01 3.43 -6.65
C SER A 38 -5.90 2.54 -6.11
N LEU A 39 -4.75 2.51 -6.80
CA LEU A 39 -3.59 1.73 -6.37
C LEU A 39 -3.01 2.28 -5.07
N ALA A 40 -2.89 3.61 -4.95
CA ALA A 40 -2.39 4.23 -3.73
C ALA A 40 -3.28 3.94 -2.50
N VAL A 41 -4.60 4.08 -2.62
CA VAL A 41 -5.52 3.81 -1.50
C VAL A 41 -5.62 2.32 -1.18
N THR A 42 -5.52 1.45 -2.18
CA THR A 42 -5.51 -0.01 -1.97
C THR A 42 -4.25 -0.44 -1.23
N ASP A 43 -3.07 0.05 -1.65
CA ASP A 43 -1.80 -0.23 -0.98
C ASP A 43 -1.80 0.27 0.46
N GLU A 44 -2.40 1.44 0.73
CA GLU A 44 -2.52 1.98 2.08
C GLU A 44 -3.49 1.17 2.95
N ALA A 45 -4.67 0.81 2.42
CA ALA A 45 -5.64 -0.01 3.13
C ALA A 45 -5.04 -1.37 3.56
N GLU A 46 -4.39 -2.08 2.63
CA GLU A 46 -3.77 -3.35 2.98
C GLU A 46 -2.53 -3.19 3.89
N SER A 47 -1.75 -2.12 3.72
CA SER A 47 -0.66 -1.77 4.63
C SER A 47 -1.15 -1.51 6.06
N ALA A 48 -2.32 -0.88 6.21
CA ALA A 48 -2.95 -0.68 7.51
C ALA A 48 -3.33 -2.02 8.17
N VAL A 49 -3.92 -2.96 7.41
CA VAL A 49 -4.22 -4.30 7.95
C VAL A 49 -2.93 -5.04 8.36
N ALA A 50 -1.87 -4.99 7.56
CA ALA A 50 -0.59 -5.61 7.92
C ALA A 50 0.01 -4.99 9.19
N ALA A 51 -0.13 -3.66 9.34
CA ALA A 51 0.32 -2.93 10.51
C ALA A 51 -0.60 -3.08 11.72
N ALA A 52 -1.75 -3.77 11.63
CA ALA A 52 -2.60 -4.09 12.77
C ALA A 52 -2.03 -5.21 13.65
N THR A 53 -1.19 -6.08 13.09
CA THR A 53 -0.61 -7.23 13.80
C THR A 53 0.90 -7.36 13.72
N VAL A 54 1.60 -6.60 12.87
CA VAL A 54 3.06 -6.73 12.64
C VAL A 54 3.49 -8.11 12.13
N ALA A 55 2.57 -8.99 11.73
CA ALA A 55 2.93 -10.33 11.24
C ALA A 55 3.81 -10.31 9.98
N ARG A 56 3.78 -9.18 9.29
CA ARG A 56 4.32 -8.97 7.95
C ARG A 56 5.03 -7.61 7.92
N VAL A 57 6.00 -7.46 8.83
CA VAL A 57 6.80 -6.24 9.03
C VAL A 57 7.34 -5.74 7.70
N GLY A 58 6.88 -4.56 7.27
CA GLY A 58 7.40 -3.87 6.10
C GLY A 58 7.19 -4.59 4.75
N SER A 59 6.60 -5.79 4.73
CA SER A 59 6.27 -6.49 3.51
C SER A 59 5.05 -5.89 2.81
N PRO A 60 5.04 -5.84 1.47
CA PRO A 60 3.83 -5.55 0.74
C PRO A 60 2.68 -6.51 1.10
N PRO A 61 1.44 -6.05 0.96
CA PRO A 61 0.25 -6.85 1.19
C PRO A 61 0.27 -8.23 0.52
N GLY A 62 -0.06 -9.29 1.25
CA GLY A 62 -0.14 -10.64 0.70
C GLY A 62 1.22 -11.29 0.39
N TRP A 63 2.35 -10.66 0.73
CA TRP A 63 3.68 -11.20 0.51
C TRP A 63 4.26 -11.86 1.77
N THR A 64 4.90 -13.02 1.62
CA THR A 64 5.61 -13.71 2.71
C THR A 64 7.08 -13.39 2.62
N LEU A 65 7.65 -12.91 3.73
CA LEU A 65 9.06 -12.58 3.83
C LEU A 65 9.93 -13.84 3.61
N PRO A 66 10.98 -13.75 2.78
CA PRO A 66 11.96 -14.83 2.64
C PRO A 66 12.66 -15.14 3.98
N ALA A 67 13.04 -16.40 4.17
CA ALA A 67 13.85 -16.78 5.33
C ALA A 67 15.16 -15.97 5.37
N GLY A 68 15.56 -15.52 6.56
CA GLY A 68 16.73 -14.66 6.74
C GLY A 68 16.52 -13.19 6.41
N CYS A 69 15.27 -12.78 6.12
CA CYS A 69 14.91 -11.39 5.93
C CYS A 69 13.60 -11.04 6.65
N PRO A 70 13.53 -9.90 7.37
CA PRO A 70 14.60 -8.96 7.70
C PRO A 70 15.59 -9.47 8.76
N THR A 71 16.70 -8.74 8.93
CA THR A 71 17.51 -8.81 10.16
C THR A 71 16.89 -7.89 11.21
N LEU A 72 16.60 -8.42 12.39
CA LEU A 72 16.14 -7.64 13.54
C LEU A 72 17.31 -7.35 14.48
N THR A 73 17.50 -6.09 14.85
CA THR A 73 18.34 -5.65 15.96
C THR A 73 17.48 -5.05 17.07
N GLY A 74 17.90 -5.15 18.33
CA GLY A 74 17.15 -4.55 19.45
C GLY A 74 15.90 -5.35 19.84
N ALA A 75 16.02 -6.67 19.94
CA ALA A 75 14.92 -7.59 20.26
C ALA A 75 14.62 -7.71 21.77
N ALA A 76 15.13 -6.78 22.59
CA ALA A 76 14.77 -6.76 24.01
C ALA A 76 13.29 -6.42 24.14
N ASP A 77 12.61 -7.14 25.03
CA ASP A 77 11.20 -7.00 25.35
C ASP A 77 11.14 -7.16 26.88
N LEU A 78 11.14 -6.02 27.58
CA LEU A 78 11.32 -5.98 29.04
C LEU A 78 10.05 -6.39 29.79
N ASP A 79 8.87 -6.18 29.22
CA ASP A 79 7.59 -6.46 29.85
C ASP A 79 6.90 -7.74 29.33
N GLY A 80 7.45 -8.36 28.28
CA GLY A 80 7.11 -9.68 27.79
C GLY A 80 5.83 -9.71 26.96
N ASP A 81 5.43 -8.59 26.37
CA ASP A 81 4.19 -8.47 25.60
C ASP A 81 4.34 -8.89 24.11
N GLY A 82 5.56 -9.24 23.70
CA GLY A 82 5.92 -9.67 22.36
C GLY A 82 6.31 -8.53 21.41
N ILE A 83 6.39 -7.30 21.88
CA ILE A 83 6.85 -6.13 21.14
C ILE A 83 8.27 -5.78 21.61
N PRO A 84 9.24 -5.62 20.70
CA PRO A 84 10.54 -5.12 21.10
C PRO A 84 10.48 -3.68 21.62
N ASP A 85 11.13 -3.41 22.76
CA ASP A 85 11.26 -2.08 23.37
C ASP A 85 11.74 -1.06 22.32
N ASN A 86 12.78 -1.44 21.56
CA ASN A 86 13.33 -0.66 20.46
C ASN A 86 13.97 -1.59 19.42
N GLY A 87 13.15 -2.09 18.51
CA GLY A 87 13.57 -2.97 17.43
C GLY A 87 13.82 -2.20 16.13
N THR A 88 14.78 -2.65 15.34
CA THR A 88 14.94 -2.19 13.95
C THR A 88 15.05 -3.38 13.01
N PHE A 89 14.12 -3.45 12.08
CA PHE A 89 14.13 -4.40 10.98
C PHE A 89 14.87 -3.76 9.80
N THR A 90 15.96 -4.41 9.38
CA THR A 90 16.78 -3.94 8.25
C THR A 90 16.65 -4.90 7.08
N PHE A 91 16.33 -4.33 5.91
CA PHE A 91 16.22 -5.00 4.63
C PHE A 91 17.42 -4.56 3.77
N THR A 92 18.49 -5.35 3.77
CA THR A 92 19.76 -5.02 3.13
C THR A 92 19.79 -5.42 1.65
N ALA A 93 20.82 -4.94 0.93
CA ALA A 93 21.15 -5.40 -0.42
C ALA A 93 22.06 -6.65 -0.37
N PRO A 94 21.92 -7.63 -1.26
CA PRO A 94 20.89 -7.72 -2.32
C PRO A 94 19.49 -7.79 -1.70
N PRO A 95 18.49 -7.16 -2.35
CA PRO A 95 17.17 -6.98 -1.76
C PRO A 95 16.55 -8.30 -1.35
N CYS A 96 15.67 -8.25 -0.36
CA CYS A 96 14.85 -9.41 -0.03
C CYS A 96 13.88 -9.66 -1.17
N LEU A 97 14.19 -10.67 -1.97
CA LEU A 97 13.47 -11.03 -3.18
C LEU A 97 12.60 -12.25 -2.92
N ALA A 98 11.32 -12.17 -3.29
CA ALA A 98 10.49 -13.36 -3.43
C ALA A 98 9.45 -13.17 -4.55
N ALA A 99 8.93 -14.30 -5.00
CA ALA A 99 7.78 -14.32 -5.89
C ALA A 99 6.60 -13.61 -5.22
N PHE A 100 5.91 -12.78 -5.99
CA PHE A 100 4.74 -12.06 -5.55
C PHE A 100 3.79 -11.90 -6.73
N ARG A 101 2.54 -12.36 -6.58
CA ARG A 101 1.57 -12.39 -7.68
C ARG A 101 2.18 -13.11 -8.90
N ASN A 102 2.05 -12.51 -10.09
CA ASN A 102 2.65 -12.98 -11.34
C ASN A 102 4.02 -12.32 -11.58
N GLY A 103 4.79 -12.01 -10.54
CA GLY A 103 6.01 -11.23 -10.62
C GLY A 103 6.96 -11.49 -9.46
N SER A 104 7.87 -10.55 -9.25
CA SER A 104 8.77 -10.53 -8.10
C SER A 104 8.64 -9.22 -7.36
N VAL A 105 8.89 -9.27 -6.04
CA VAL A 105 9.02 -8.06 -5.24
C VAL A 105 10.35 -8.05 -4.53
N ALA A 106 10.97 -6.88 -4.51
CA ALA A 106 12.20 -6.57 -3.82
C ALA A 106 11.91 -5.62 -2.66
N LEU A 107 12.43 -5.92 -1.48
CA LEU A 107 12.30 -5.08 -0.29
C LEU A 107 13.68 -4.60 0.19
N THR A 108 13.81 -3.29 0.42
CA THR A 108 14.99 -2.65 1.04
C THR A 108 14.58 -1.56 2.03
N GLY A 109 15.54 -1.05 2.80
CA GLY A 109 15.33 0.04 3.76
C GLY A 109 15.18 -0.46 5.20
N THR A 110 14.56 0.35 6.05
CA THR A 110 14.38 0.01 7.47
C THR A 110 12.96 0.25 7.95
N LEU A 111 12.59 -0.52 8.97
CA LEU A 111 11.38 -0.32 9.74
C LEU A 111 11.74 -0.43 11.22
N GLY A 112 11.68 0.67 11.94
CA GLY A 112 11.78 0.70 13.40
C GLY A 112 10.45 0.28 14.03
N ILE A 113 10.52 -0.40 15.16
CA ILE A 113 9.40 -0.63 16.08
C ILE A 113 9.84 -0.16 17.47
N THR A 114 8.95 0.54 18.14
CA THR A 114 9.17 1.00 19.51
C THR A 114 7.93 0.70 20.31
N ASP A 115 8.09 -0.01 21.41
CA ASP A 115 7.08 -0.08 22.45
C ASP A 115 7.18 1.21 23.31
N PRO A 116 6.17 2.10 23.25
CA PRO A 116 6.17 3.32 24.05
C PRO A 116 5.79 3.08 25.52
N ASN A 117 5.29 1.90 25.90
CA ASN A 117 4.71 1.67 27.21
C ASN A 117 4.90 0.23 27.71
N PHE A 118 5.87 0.07 28.62
CA PHE A 118 6.17 -1.14 29.41
C PHE A 118 5.06 -1.64 30.35
N ALA A 119 3.83 -1.20 30.14
CA ALA A 119 2.65 -1.64 30.88
C ALA A 119 1.83 -2.59 30.00
N SER A 120 2.37 -3.76 29.65
CA SER A 120 1.67 -4.94 29.08
C SER A 120 0.46 -4.59 28.19
N ASN A 121 0.67 -3.71 27.23
CA ASN A 121 -0.35 -3.28 26.29
C ASN A 121 0.27 -3.41 24.92
N ALA A 122 -0.47 -3.99 23.97
CA ALA A 122 0.05 -4.27 22.64
C ALA A 122 0.31 -3.01 21.77
N GLY A 123 0.43 -1.82 22.35
CA GLY A 123 0.68 -0.57 21.64
C GLY A 123 2.11 -0.51 21.11
N TYR A 124 2.29 0.00 19.89
CA TYR A 124 3.63 0.25 19.36
C TYR A 124 3.62 1.38 18.34
N THR A 125 4.80 1.93 18.09
CA THR A 125 5.04 2.85 16.98
C THR A 125 5.99 2.22 15.96
N LEU A 126 5.55 2.21 14.71
CA LEU A 126 6.35 1.88 13.55
C LEU A 126 6.97 3.14 12.97
N ASN A 127 8.27 3.10 12.68
CA ASN A 127 9.01 4.17 12.02
C ASN A 127 9.56 3.66 10.68
N TYR A 128 9.01 4.15 9.58
CA TYR A 128 9.42 3.77 8.22
C TYR A 128 10.61 4.63 7.80
N GLY A 129 11.77 4.00 7.61
CA GLY A 129 13.01 4.64 7.16
C GLY A 129 13.37 4.20 5.74
N SER A 130 12.93 4.97 4.74
CA SER A 130 13.12 4.65 3.32
C SER A 130 12.75 3.20 2.97
N LEU A 131 11.67 2.69 3.56
CA LEU A 131 11.21 1.32 3.31
C LEU A 131 10.69 1.23 1.87
N ALA A 132 11.45 0.57 1.01
CA ALA A 132 11.26 0.58 -0.43
C ALA A 132 10.84 -0.78 -0.97
N TRP A 133 9.77 -0.78 -1.75
CA TRP A 133 9.21 -1.94 -2.44
C TRP A 133 9.40 -1.73 -3.93
N ALA A 134 9.91 -2.71 -4.66
CA ALA A 134 9.91 -2.70 -6.11
C ALA A 134 9.27 -3.98 -6.62
N TYR A 135 8.14 -3.85 -7.31
CA TYR A 135 7.43 -4.93 -7.96
C TYR A 135 7.77 -4.95 -9.45
N VAL A 136 8.14 -6.12 -9.95
CA VAL A 136 8.36 -6.39 -11.36
C VAL A 136 7.34 -7.43 -11.80
N ASP A 137 6.46 -7.05 -12.72
CA ASP A 137 5.48 -7.93 -13.35
C ASP A 137 6.16 -8.79 -14.41
N SER A 138 6.00 -10.11 -14.37
CA SER A 138 6.56 -10.99 -15.40
C SER A 138 5.99 -10.73 -16.80
N THR A 139 4.84 -10.07 -16.90
CA THR A 139 4.17 -9.72 -18.16
C THR A 139 4.35 -8.24 -18.56
N GLY A 140 4.91 -7.41 -17.68
CA GLY A 140 5.40 -6.06 -17.99
C GLY A 140 4.50 -4.83 -17.79
N PRO A 141 3.15 -4.86 -17.69
CA PRO A 141 2.38 -3.62 -17.61
C PRO A 141 2.32 -2.99 -16.20
N LEU A 142 2.70 -3.72 -15.15
CA LEU A 142 2.47 -3.31 -13.76
C LEU A 142 3.74 -3.09 -12.95
N ASP A 143 4.90 -2.89 -13.58
CA ASP A 143 6.12 -2.54 -12.84
C ASP A 143 5.92 -1.24 -12.04
N TYR A 144 6.20 -1.28 -10.74
CA TYR A 144 6.15 -0.09 -9.90
C TYR A 144 7.07 -0.23 -8.69
N SER A 145 7.52 0.90 -8.15
CA SER A 145 8.14 0.96 -6.84
C SER A 145 7.45 1.96 -5.93
N ALA A 146 7.62 1.77 -4.63
CA ALA A 146 7.11 2.66 -3.60
C ALA A 146 8.14 2.76 -2.48
N VAL A 147 8.52 3.99 -2.10
CA VAL A 147 9.39 4.26 -0.96
C VAL A 147 8.57 4.96 0.12
N ARG A 148 8.36 4.28 1.25
CA ARG A 148 7.58 4.78 2.38
C ARG A 148 8.49 5.33 3.47
N ASN A 149 8.13 6.52 3.96
CA ASN A 149 8.73 7.20 5.10
C ASN A 149 7.63 7.66 6.06
N GLY A 150 7.97 7.83 7.33
CA GLY A 150 7.07 8.41 8.34
C GLY A 150 6.76 7.44 9.46
N THR A 151 5.63 7.65 10.14
CA THR A 151 5.27 6.89 11.34
C THR A 151 3.86 6.32 11.27
N ARG A 152 3.66 5.22 11.99
CA ARG A 152 2.34 4.66 12.28
C ARG A 152 2.31 4.15 13.70
N THR A 153 1.40 4.67 14.52
CA THR A 153 1.22 4.26 15.92
C THR A 153 -0.03 3.41 16.04
N ARG A 154 0.11 2.21 16.60
CA ARG A 154 -0.99 1.30 16.94
C ARG A 154 -1.39 1.45 18.40
N LEU A 155 -2.69 1.47 18.63
CA LEU A 155 -3.32 1.32 19.92
C LEU A 155 -4.50 0.35 19.79
N GLY A 156 -4.91 -0.30 20.89
CA GLY A 156 -6.11 -1.14 20.91
C GLY A 156 -5.88 -2.51 21.55
N SER A 157 -6.82 -3.42 21.30
CA SER A 157 -6.87 -4.75 21.90
C SER A 157 -6.79 -5.86 20.84
N SER A 158 -7.06 -7.10 21.26
CA SER A 158 -7.23 -8.26 20.38
C SER A 158 -8.58 -8.28 19.64
N ASP A 159 -9.46 -7.31 19.87
CA ASP A 159 -10.76 -7.19 19.18
C ASP A 159 -10.71 -6.15 18.06
N ALA A 160 -10.12 -5.00 18.37
CA ALA A 160 -10.02 -3.88 17.46
C ALA A 160 -8.77 -3.05 17.75
N VAL A 161 -8.17 -2.53 16.69
CA VAL A 161 -6.99 -1.67 16.76
C VAL A 161 -7.21 -0.41 15.96
N THR A 162 -6.62 0.68 16.43
CA THR A 162 -6.55 1.95 15.73
C THR A 162 -5.09 2.24 15.40
N LEU A 163 -4.86 2.74 14.20
CA LEU A 163 -3.56 3.15 13.68
C LEU A 163 -3.63 4.62 13.31
N THR A 164 -2.83 5.46 13.96
CA THR A 164 -2.61 6.86 13.55
C THR A 164 -1.35 6.92 12.70
N SER A 165 -1.43 7.50 11.51
CA SER A 165 -0.37 7.45 10.51
C SER A 165 -0.07 8.83 9.95
N VAL A 166 1.23 9.15 9.83
CA VAL A 166 1.73 10.29 9.06
C VAL A 166 2.82 9.73 8.14
N LEU A 167 2.49 9.55 6.87
CA LEU A 167 3.32 8.86 5.89
C LEU A 167 3.58 9.72 4.66
N THR A 168 4.76 9.55 4.07
CA THR A 168 5.07 10.01 2.72
C THR A 168 5.52 8.80 1.90
N ILE A 169 4.85 8.56 0.78
CA ILE A 169 5.14 7.49 -0.16
C ILE A 169 5.53 8.10 -1.50
N VAL A 170 6.75 7.85 -1.95
CA VAL A 170 7.18 8.15 -3.32
C VAL A 170 6.92 6.94 -4.18
N ARG A 171 6.04 7.06 -5.17
CA ARG A 171 5.67 5.99 -6.12
C ARG A 171 6.34 6.26 -7.46
N SER A 172 7.05 5.26 -7.98
CA SER A 172 7.66 5.31 -9.31
C SER A 172 7.08 4.25 -10.23
N ARG A 173 7.01 4.57 -11.52
CA ARG A 173 6.65 3.63 -12.58
C ARG A 173 7.49 3.92 -13.82
N PRO A 174 7.75 2.91 -14.67
CA PRO A 174 8.39 3.15 -15.95
C PRO A 174 7.66 4.23 -16.75
N SER A 175 8.43 5.14 -17.35
CA SER A 175 7.94 6.17 -18.27
C SER A 175 6.96 7.19 -17.66
N ARG A 176 6.87 7.30 -16.33
CA ARG A 176 6.06 8.30 -15.62
C ARG A 176 6.92 9.08 -14.63
N ALA A 177 6.56 10.35 -14.41
CA ALA A 177 7.13 11.10 -13.31
C ALA A 177 6.70 10.51 -11.96
N ASP A 178 7.60 10.54 -10.98
CA ASP A 178 7.30 10.05 -9.64
C ASP A 178 6.12 10.81 -9.02
N ALA A 179 5.25 10.07 -8.34
CA ALA A 179 4.18 10.63 -7.55
C ALA A 179 4.56 10.60 -6.07
N THR A 180 4.38 11.73 -5.38
CA THR A 180 4.44 11.78 -3.91
C THR A 180 3.03 11.73 -3.35
N VAL A 181 2.77 10.72 -2.51
CA VAL A 181 1.53 10.58 -1.75
C VAL A 181 1.85 10.89 -0.29
N SER A 182 1.27 11.96 0.25
CA SER A 182 1.33 12.25 1.69
C SER A 182 0.01 11.83 2.32
N TRP A 183 0.07 10.95 3.31
CA TRP A 183 -1.07 10.44 4.06
C TRP A 183 -0.97 10.93 5.50
N ASP A 184 -2.03 11.57 5.98
CA ASP A 184 -2.18 11.98 7.37
C ASP A 184 -3.59 11.58 7.81
N GLY A 185 -3.69 10.54 8.64
CA GLY A 185 -4.97 9.98 9.00
C GLY A 185 -4.93 8.79 9.95
N GLY A 186 -6.14 8.34 10.28
CA GLY A 186 -6.40 7.18 11.11
C GLY A 186 -6.94 6.01 10.31
N SER A 187 -6.68 4.80 10.78
CA SER A 187 -7.44 3.61 10.37
C SER A 187 -7.81 2.77 11.58
N THR A 188 -8.95 2.08 11.50
CA THR A 188 -9.41 1.16 12.53
C THR A 188 -9.69 -0.18 11.89
N PHE A 189 -9.05 -1.23 12.41
CA PHE A 189 -9.32 -2.61 12.02
C PHE A 189 -10.03 -3.33 13.17
N THR A 190 -11.16 -3.96 12.86
CA THR A 190 -11.96 -4.74 13.82
C THR A 190 -12.06 -6.17 13.34
N ALA A 191 -11.65 -7.12 14.19
CA ALA A 191 -11.78 -8.53 13.88
C ALA A 191 -13.26 -8.95 13.85
N THR A 192 -13.61 -9.85 12.93
CA THR A 192 -14.95 -10.45 12.91
C THR A 192 -15.20 -11.30 14.15
N VAL A 193 -14.18 -12.01 14.62
CA VAL A 193 -14.22 -12.78 15.86
C VAL A 193 -13.39 -12.02 16.92
N PRO A 194 -14.02 -11.50 17.98
CA PRO A 194 -13.30 -10.86 19.09
C PRO A 194 -12.19 -11.75 19.66
N GLY A 195 -11.09 -11.15 20.07
CA GLY A 195 -9.93 -11.83 20.65
C GLY A 195 -8.97 -12.46 19.65
N THR A 196 -9.20 -12.33 18.35
CA THR A 196 -8.39 -13.01 17.31
C THR A 196 -7.28 -12.15 16.69
N LEU A 197 -7.22 -10.86 16.99
CA LEU A 197 -6.05 -10.04 16.62
C LEU A 197 -4.90 -10.36 17.58
N ALA A 198 -3.89 -11.05 17.05
CA ALA A 198 -2.68 -11.37 17.78
C ALA A 198 -1.45 -10.74 17.10
N LEU A 199 -0.53 -10.22 17.90
CA LEU A 199 0.74 -9.71 17.41
C LEU A 199 1.56 -10.83 16.75
N GLY A 200 2.28 -10.48 15.69
CA GLY A 200 3.08 -11.42 14.90
C GLY A 200 2.26 -12.42 14.07
N GLN A 201 0.93 -12.47 14.22
CA GLN A 201 0.06 -13.41 13.51
C GLN A 201 -0.69 -12.73 12.34
N PRO A 202 -0.88 -13.42 11.20
CA PRO A 202 -1.67 -12.88 10.10
C PRO A 202 -3.02 -12.34 10.58
N ALA A 203 -3.43 -11.18 10.06
CA ALA A 203 -4.71 -10.59 10.44
C ALA A 203 -5.87 -11.58 10.16
N PRO A 204 -6.83 -11.72 11.09
CA PRO A 204 -8.02 -12.53 10.89
C PRO A 204 -8.99 -11.82 9.91
N ASP A 205 -10.12 -12.45 9.62
CA ASP A 205 -11.23 -11.75 8.96
C ASP A 205 -11.66 -10.54 9.78
N GLY A 206 -12.04 -9.47 9.10
CA GLY A 206 -12.41 -8.24 9.78
C GLY A 206 -12.84 -7.13 8.85
N THR A 207 -13.07 -5.97 9.44
CA THR A 207 -13.42 -4.75 8.72
C THR A 207 -12.42 -3.65 9.00
N LEU A 208 -12.08 -2.89 7.97
CA LEU A 208 -11.17 -1.75 8.01
C LEU A 208 -11.93 -0.46 7.66
N SER A 209 -11.74 0.56 8.48
CA SER A 209 -12.16 1.93 8.19
C SER A 209 -10.94 2.83 8.11
N LEU A 210 -10.88 3.70 7.12
CA LEU A 210 -9.88 4.76 6.96
C LEU A 210 -10.55 6.14 6.97
N SER A 211 -9.88 7.10 7.60
CA SER A 211 -10.28 8.51 7.62
C SER A 211 -9.07 9.42 7.75
N GLY A 212 -9.01 10.50 6.98
CA GLY A 212 -7.88 11.44 7.04
C GLY A 212 -7.77 12.31 5.80
N THR A 213 -6.55 12.72 5.48
CA THR A 213 -6.23 13.50 4.29
C THR A 213 -5.15 12.80 3.47
N LEU A 214 -5.33 12.83 2.15
CA LEU A 214 -4.35 12.37 1.18
C LEU A 214 -3.98 13.54 0.29
N ARG A 215 -2.69 13.84 0.19
CA ARG A 215 -2.15 14.76 -0.80
C ARG A 215 -1.40 14.00 -1.88
N TRP A 216 -1.86 14.11 -3.11
CA TRP A 216 -1.22 13.57 -4.29
C TRP A 216 -0.45 14.67 -5.01
N ARG A 217 0.84 14.46 -5.30
CA ARG A 217 1.65 15.37 -6.11
C ARG A 217 2.41 14.61 -7.20
N ARG A 218 2.27 15.03 -8.45
CA ARG A 218 3.03 14.49 -9.59
C ARG A 218 3.10 15.52 -10.72
N SER A 219 4.30 15.98 -11.05
CA SER A 219 4.47 17.03 -12.06
C SER A 219 3.58 18.25 -11.77
N THR A 220 2.55 18.51 -12.59
CA THR A 220 1.57 19.60 -12.41
C THR A 220 0.34 19.21 -11.57
N GLU A 221 0.19 17.93 -11.22
CA GLU A 221 -0.88 17.45 -10.34
C GLU A 221 -0.54 17.78 -8.88
N ASP A 222 -1.46 18.44 -8.18
CA ASP A 222 -1.43 18.65 -6.73
C ASP A 222 -2.86 18.61 -6.20
N TRP A 223 -3.25 17.50 -5.59
CA TRP A 223 -4.62 17.29 -5.09
C TRP A 223 -4.56 16.98 -3.60
N LEU A 224 -5.27 17.77 -2.80
CA LEU A 224 -5.52 17.47 -1.40
C LEU A 224 -6.97 17.02 -1.27
N VAL A 225 -7.18 15.79 -0.81
CA VAL A 225 -8.51 15.17 -0.71
C VAL A 225 -8.73 14.61 0.69
N ALA A 226 -9.97 14.69 1.15
CA ALA A 226 -10.43 14.03 2.36
C ALA A 226 -10.69 12.55 2.05
N VAL A 227 -10.16 11.67 2.89
CA VAL A 227 -10.38 10.22 2.82
C VAL A 227 -11.43 9.84 3.84
N ALA A 228 -12.41 9.06 3.42
CA ALA A 228 -13.39 8.45 4.32
C ALA A 228 -13.78 7.05 3.84
N THR A 229 -14.33 6.25 4.75
CA THR A 229 -14.83 4.90 4.44
C THR A 229 -16.31 4.82 4.78
N PRO A 230 -17.22 5.23 3.86
CA PRO A 230 -18.66 5.23 4.13
C PRO A 230 -19.23 3.85 4.44
N ALA A 231 -18.64 2.79 3.88
CA ALA A 231 -18.95 1.41 4.20
C ALA A 231 -17.62 0.67 4.50
N PRO A 232 -17.45 0.08 5.71
CA PRO A 232 -16.19 -0.56 6.09
C PRO A 232 -15.67 -1.54 5.04
N LEU A 233 -14.36 -1.49 4.78
CA LEU A 233 -13.71 -2.40 3.85
C LEU A 233 -13.63 -3.78 4.48
N VAL A 234 -14.12 -4.81 3.79
CA VAL A 234 -14.18 -6.17 4.32
C VAL A 234 -12.90 -6.91 3.94
N TYR A 235 -12.07 -7.24 4.93
CA TYR A 235 -10.87 -8.04 4.76
C TYR A 235 -11.20 -9.54 4.85
N ASP A 236 -10.62 -10.31 3.96
CA ASP A 236 -10.75 -11.76 3.90
C ASP A 236 -9.38 -12.42 4.07
N LYS A 237 -9.18 -13.13 5.18
CA LYS A 237 -7.90 -13.79 5.50
C LYS A 237 -7.59 -14.95 4.57
N ASP A 238 -8.63 -15.62 4.07
CA ASP A 238 -8.56 -16.82 3.22
C ASP A 238 -8.38 -16.46 1.74
N CYS A 239 -8.48 -15.17 1.42
CA CYS A 239 -8.20 -14.71 0.08
C CYS A 239 -6.72 -14.84 -0.29
N THR A 240 -6.49 -15.63 -1.33
CA THR A 240 -5.16 -15.91 -1.88
C THR A 240 -4.71 -14.89 -2.92
N ALA A 241 -5.64 -14.08 -3.43
CA ALA A 241 -5.37 -13.00 -4.37
C ALA A 241 -5.36 -11.63 -3.66
N THR A 242 -4.68 -10.66 -4.25
CA THR A 242 -4.62 -9.28 -3.74
C THR A 242 -5.34 -8.33 -4.68
N PRO A 243 -6.08 -7.32 -4.18
CA PRO A 243 -6.20 -6.99 -2.77
C PRO A 243 -7.08 -8.00 -2.01
N ARG A 244 -6.77 -8.22 -0.72
CA ARG A 244 -7.53 -9.09 0.20
C ARG A 244 -8.83 -8.46 0.72
N LEU A 245 -9.28 -7.40 0.06
CA LEU A 245 -10.50 -6.69 0.35
C LEU A 245 -11.60 -7.25 -0.57
N LYS A 246 -12.68 -7.77 0.01
CA LYS A 246 -13.81 -8.37 -0.72
C LYS A 246 -15.07 -7.51 -0.78
N GLY A 247 -15.09 -6.37 -0.11
CA GLY A 247 -16.28 -5.53 0.01
C GLY A 247 -15.95 -4.17 0.60
N GLY A 248 -16.92 -3.26 0.52
CA GLY A 248 -16.85 -1.93 1.15
C GLY A 248 -16.55 -0.80 0.19
N THR A 249 -16.55 0.42 0.73
CA THR A 249 -16.46 1.65 -0.04
C THR A 249 -15.53 2.65 0.64
N LEU A 250 -14.61 3.23 -0.14
CA LEU A 250 -13.75 4.34 0.26
C LEU A 250 -14.00 5.52 -0.66
N THR A 251 -13.96 6.74 -0.13
CA THR A 251 -14.15 7.97 -0.89
C THR A 251 -12.96 8.91 -0.72
N LEU A 252 -12.60 9.57 -1.82
CA LEU A 252 -11.72 10.74 -1.84
C LEU A 252 -12.55 11.95 -2.26
N THR A 253 -12.80 12.88 -1.33
CA THR A 253 -13.61 14.07 -1.58
C THR A 253 -12.72 15.30 -1.65
N GLY A 254 -12.89 16.11 -2.68
CA GLY A 254 -12.13 17.34 -2.90
C GLY A 254 -12.05 17.72 -4.38
N THR A 255 -11.08 18.58 -4.71
CA THR A 255 -10.85 19.00 -6.10
C THR A 255 -9.76 18.15 -6.74
N ILE A 256 -10.15 17.31 -7.70
CA ILE A 256 -9.24 16.45 -8.47
C ILE A 256 -9.27 16.89 -9.93
N ALA A 257 -8.08 17.13 -10.50
CA ALA A 257 -7.95 17.58 -11.90
C ALA A 257 -8.82 18.82 -12.24
N GLY A 258 -8.98 19.74 -11.27
CA GLY A 258 -9.78 20.96 -11.43
C GLY A 258 -11.30 20.77 -11.31
N GLN A 259 -11.78 19.59 -10.92
CA GLN A 259 -13.19 19.29 -10.70
C GLN A 259 -13.42 18.96 -9.23
N SER A 260 -14.39 19.62 -8.59
CA SER A 260 -14.84 19.31 -7.23
C SER A 260 -15.83 18.15 -7.28
N GLY A 261 -15.70 17.22 -6.34
CA GLY A 261 -16.51 16.02 -6.30
C GLY A 261 -15.94 14.97 -5.36
N THR A 262 -16.49 13.77 -5.49
CA THR A 262 -16.08 12.57 -4.76
C THR A 262 -15.67 11.47 -5.73
N LEU A 263 -14.42 11.01 -5.62
CA LEU A 263 -13.97 9.78 -6.24
C LEU A 263 -14.23 8.61 -5.30
N GLN A 264 -15.20 7.78 -5.64
CA GLN A 264 -15.60 6.60 -4.87
C GLN A 264 -14.92 5.34 -5.41
N PHE A 265 -14.39 4.53 -4.51
CA PHE A 265 -13.84 3.20 -4.78
C PHE A 265 -14.71 2.14 -4.11
N THR A 266 -15.19 1.18 -4.90
CA THR A 266 -16.06 0.10 -4.41
C THR A 266 -15.41 -1.26 -4.66
N TRP A 267 -15.13 -2.00 -3.59
CA TRP A 267 -14.70 -3.40 -3.67
C TRP A 267 -15.94 -4.29 -3.70
N SER A 268 -15.95 -5.28 -4.58
CA SER A 268 -17.08 -6.22 -4.74
C SER A 268 -16.68 -7.68 -4.56
N GLN A 269 -15.39 -7.98 -4.66
CA GLN A 269 -14.86 -9.33 -4.53
C GLN A 269 -13.36 -9.29 -4.30
N CYS A 270 -12.85 -10.36 -3.70
CA CYS A 270 -11.44 -10.45 -3.40
C CYS A 270 -10.57 -10.63 -4.65
N GLY A 271 -9.34 -10.12 -4.62
CA GLY A 271 -8.39 -10.24 -5.73
C GLY A 271 -8.67 -9.30 -6.90
N ILE A 272 -9.75 -8.52 -6.83
CA ILE A 272 -10.12 -7.56 -7.86
C ILE A 272 -9.98 -6.14 -7.30
N ARG A 273 -9.41 -5.26 -8.12
CA ARG A 273 -9.30 -3.83 -7.79
C ARG A 273 -10.68 -3.21 -7.63
N PRO A 274 -10.83 -2.18 -6.79
CA PRO A 274 -12.12 -1.51 -6.67
C PRO A 274 -12.50 -0.83 -7.99
N VAL A 275 -13.80 -0.75 -8.25
CA VAL A 275 -14.33 0.11 -9.31
C VAL A 275 -14.26 1.55 -8.82
N ALA A 276 -13.65 2.41 -9.61
CA ALA A 276 -13.61 3.86 -9.37
C ALA A 276 -14.79 4.54 -10.06
N THR A 277 -15.49 5.43 -9.35
CA THR A 277 -16.61 6.22 -9.88
C THR A 277 -16.47 7.65 -9.40
N TRP A 278 -16.53 8.60 -10.34
CA TRP A 278 -16.55 10.03 -10.00
C TRP A 278 -17.97 10.53 -9.84
N ILE A 279 -18.22 11.28 -8.77
CA ILE A 279 -19.50 11.90 -8.43
C ILE A 279 -19.22 13.41 -8.30
N PRO A 280 -19.62 14.24 -9.28
CA PRO A 280 -19.47 15.69 -9.19
C PRO A 280 -20.24 16.28 -8.00
N ASP A 281 -19.71 17.35 -7.41
CA ASP A 281 -20.41 18.16 -6.39
C ASP A 281 -21.54 19.01 -7.00
#